data_AF-A0A8J3B876-F1
#
_entry.id   AF-A0A8J3B876-F1
#
_cell.length_a   1.000
_cell.length_b   1.000
_cell.length_c   1.000
_cell.angle_alpha   90.00
_cell.angle_beta   90.00
_cell.angle_gamma   90.00
#
_symmetry.space_group_name_H-M   'P 1'
#
loop_
_entity.id
_entity.type
_entity.pdbx_description
1 polymer ?
#
loop_
_entity_poly.entity_id
_entity_poly.type
_entity_poly.pdbx_seq_one_letter_code
_entity_poly.pdbx_strand_id
1 'polypeptide(L)' 'MRTILAVGPRELPADGIVRVWVDTGSGCGREIAVTADRLVIADLDNGRGTSAVYAFIRRSGMSDE' A
#
# COMPACT_ATOMS: atom_id res chain seq x y z
N MET A 1 12.78 9.73 6.47
CA MET A 1 11.97 8.58 6.02
C MET A 1 10.60 9.11 5.63
N ARG A 2 10.08 8.80 4.44
CA ARG A 2 8.74 9.28 4.01
C ARG A 2 7.79 8.08 4.06
N THR A 3 6.79 8.15 4.93
CA THR A 3 5.69 7.19 4.96
C THR A 3 4.84 7.40 3.72
N ILE A 4 4.52 6.32 3.02
CA ILE A 4 3.64 6.33 1.87
C ILE A 4 2.31 5.72 2.29
N LEU A 5 1.21 6.40 1.94
CA LEU A 5 -0.12 5.86 2.07
C LEU A 5 -0.51 5.14 0.79
N ALA A 6 -1.18 4.01 0.95
CA ALA A 6 -1.74 3.24 -0.15
C ALA A 6 -3.13 2.73 0.18
N VAL A 7 -3.91 2.45 -0.86
CA VAL A 7 -5.22 1.83 -0.76
C VAL A 7 -5.16 0.47 -1.43
N GLY A 8 -5.58 -0.57 -0.72
CA GLY A 8 -5.59 -1.94 -1.22
C GLY A 8 -6.77 -2.74 -0.69
N PRO A 9 -6.90 -4.01 -1.08
CA PRO A 9 -7.91 -4.90 -0.52
C PRO A 9 -7.66 -5.10 0.98
N ARG A 10 -8.74 -5.22 1.74
CA ARG A 10 -8.70 -5.54 3.18
C ARG A 10 -8.47 -7.03 3.41
N GLU A 11 -9.11 -7.86 2.57
CA GLU A 11 -8.83 -9.30 2.54
C GLU A 11 -7.57 -9.53 1.72
N LEU A 12 -6.50 -9.93 2.40
CA LEU A 12 -5.20 -10.12 1.78
C LEU A 12 -5.15 -11.49 1.09
N PRO A 13 -4.55 -11.58 -0.11
CA PRO A 13 -4.41 -12.83 -0.84
C PRO A 13 -3.44 -13.77 -0.13
N ALA A 14 -3.69 -15.07 -0.25
CA ALA A 14 -2.92 -16.11 0.43
C ALA A 14 -1.47 -16.24 -0.10
N ASP A 15 -1.19 -15.76 -1.31
CA ASP A 15 0.14 -15.73 -1.91
C ASP A 15 1.05 -14.64 -1.30
N GLY A 16 0.49 -13.77 -0.46
CA GLY A 16 1.22 -12.72 0.25
C GLY A 16 1.62 -11.53 -0.61
N ILE A 17 1.21 -11.46 -1.89
CA ILE A 17 1.49 -10.31 -2.77
C ILE A 17 0.21 -9.53 -3.02
N VAL A 18 0.21 -8.27 -2.60
CA VAL A 18 -0.94 -7.37 -2.68
C VAL A 18 -0.68 -6.30 -3.71
N ARG A 19 -1.63 -6.06 -4.60
CA ARG A 19 -1.63 -4.87 -5.47
C ARG A 19 -2.30 -3.72 -4.73
N VAL A 20 -1.57 -2.62 -4.56
CA VAL A 20 -2.06 -1.43 -3.84
C VAL A 20 -1.86 -0.18 -4.70
N TRP A 21 -2.77 0.77 -4.55
CA TRP A 21 -2.71 2.08 -5.19
C TRP A 21 -2.04 3.09 -4.27
N VAL A 22 -0.93 3.66 -4.72
CA VAL A 22 -0.17 4.67 -4.00
C VAL A 22 -0.48 6.05 -4.55
N ASP A 23 -0.70 7.02 -3.66
CA ASP A 23 -0.75 8.42 -4.04
C ASP A 23 0.66 8.93 -4.39
N THR A 24 0.82 9.45 -5.60
CA THR A 24 2.07 9.99 -6.12
C THR A 24 2.22 11.49 -5.87
N GLY A 25 1.17 12.16 -5.37
CA GLY A 25 1.14 13.59 -5.10
C GLY A 25 1.18 14.48 -6.35
N SER A 26 1.10 13.91 -7.55
CA SER A 26 1.25 14.65 -8.81
C SER A 26 0.34 14.18 -9.95
N GLY A 27 -0.76 13.46 -9.66
CA GLY A 27 -1.69 13.00 -10.69
C GLY A 27 -2.32 11.64 -10.37
N CYS A 28 -2.45 10.77 -11.38
CA CYS A 28 -2.96 9.42 -11.20
C CYS A 28 -2.11 8.64 -10.20
N GLY A 29 -2.77 7.95 -9.27
CA GLY A 29 -2.11 7.00 -8.38
C GLY A 29 -1.38 5.93 -9.19
N ARG A 30 -0.35 5.33 -8.60
CA ARG A 30 0.37 4.19 -9.21
C ARG A 30 -0.02 2.92 -8.47
N GLU A 31 -0.41 1.90 -9.22
CA GLU A 31 -0.56 0.55 -8.66
C GLU A 31 0.82 -0.12 -8.58
N ILE A 32 1.13 -0.69 -7.41
CA ILE A 32 2.36 -1.44 -7.17
C ILE A 32 2.05 -2.77 -6.50
N ALA A 33 2.92 -3.76 -6.70
CA ALA A 33 2.89 -5.00 -5.96
C ALA A 33 3.76 -4.86 -4.70
N VAL A 34 3.23 -5.23 -3.54
CA VAL A 34 3.94 -5.22 -2.26
C VAL A 34 3.64 -6.50 -1.50
N THR A 35 4.59 -6.93 -0.68
CA THR A 35 4.36 -8.05 0.22
C THR A 35 3.45 -7.62 1.37
N ALA A 36 2.49 -8.48 1.72
CA ALA A 36 1.48 -8.22 2.74
C ALA A 36 2.07 -7.86 4.12
N ASP A 37 3.21 -8.45 4.46
CA ASP A 37 3.94 -8.22 5.71
C ASP A 37 4.52 -6.79 5.83
N ARG A 38 4.61 -6.05 4.73
CA ARG A 38 5.06 -4.65 4.70
C ARG A 38 3.91 -3.65 4.84
N LEU A 39 2.67 -4.11 4.79
CA LEU A 39 1.49 -3.28 4.92
C LEU A 39 1.06 -3.19 6.38
N VAL A 40 1.02 -1.97 6.92
CA VAL A 40 0.47 -1.66 8.24
C VAL A 40 -0.80 -0.86 8.03
N ILE A 41 -1.91 -1.23 8.68
CA ILE A 41 -3.15 -0.43 8.62
C ILE A 41 -2.84 0.98 9.13
N ALA A 42 -3.17 1.99 8.33
CA ALA A 42 -2.94 3.38 8.69
C ALA A 42 -4.01 3.87 9.67
N ASP A 43 -3.66 4.81 10.54
CA ASP A 43 -4.62 5.45 11.47
C ASP A 43 -5.80 6.13 10.76
N LEU A 44 -5.66 6.46 9.48
CA LEU A 44 -6.71 7.03 8.64
C LEU A 44 -7.78 6.01 8.22
N ASP A 45 -7.48 4.70 8.32
CA ASP A 45 -8.43 3.66 7.97
C ASP A 45 -9.63 3.62 8.93
N ASN A 46 -10.84 3.60 8.38
CA ASN A 46 -12.06 3.61 9.18
C ASN A 46 -12.61 2.21 9.49
N GLY A 47 -11.90 1.15 9.10
CA GLY A 47 -12.29 -0.22 9.37
C GLY A 47 -13.43 -0.77 8.50
N ARG A 48 -13.90 -0.05 7.47
CA ARG A 48 -15.13 -0.39 6.74
C ARG A 48 -14.88 -0.73 5.27
N GLY A 49 -15.76 -1.56 4.72
CA GLY A 49 -15.77 -1.95 3.31
C GLY A 49 -14.70 -2.98 2.96
N THR A 50 -14.47 -3.17 1.67
CA THR A 50 -13.56 -4.19 1.12
C THR A 50 -12.14 -3.69 0.93
N SER A 51 -11.90 -2.39 1.15
CA SER A 51 -10.58 -1.77 1.05
C SER A 51 -10.06 -1.36 2.42
N ALA A 52 -8.75 -1.17 2.51
CA ALA A 52 -8.09 -0.60 3.67
C ALA A 52 -7.04 0.44 3.24
N VAL A 53 -6.81 1.42 4.11
CA VAL A 53 -5.70 2.37 3.98
C VAL A 53 -4.49 1.78 4.70
N TYR A 54 -3.38 1.68 3.99
CA TYR A 54 -2.11 1.16 4.51
C TYR A 54 -1.04 2.24 4.54
N ALA A 55 -0.14 2.14 5.51
CA ALA A 55 1.10 2.89 5.60
C ALA A 55 2.29 1.95 5.44
N PHE A 56 3.25 2.30 4.59
CA PHE A 56 4.53 1.59 4.54
C PHE A 56 5.71 2.53 4.25
N ILE A 57 6.89 2.11 4.70
CA ILE A 57 8.13 2.86 4.46
C ILE A 57 8.70 2.43 3.11
N ARG A 58 8.72 3.35 2.15
CA ARG A 58 9.50 3.17 0.94
C ARG A 58 10.97 3.33 1.30
N ARG A 59 11.71 2.22 1.35
CA ARG A 59 13.17 2.29 1.32
C ARG A 59 13.56 2.79 -0.07
N SER A 60 14.20 3.95 -0.13
CA SER A 60 14.87 4.41 -1.35
C SER A 60 15.91 3.35 -1.71
N GLY A 61 15.71 2.61 -2.81
CA GLY A 61 16.67 1.60 -3.25
C GLY A 61 16.10 0.32 -3.88
N MET A 62 14.78 0.18 -4.05
CA MET A 62 14.23 -0.90 -4.87
C MET A 62 13.98 -0.33 -6.27
N SER A 63 15.03 -0.40 -7.10
CA SER A 63 14.93 -0.25 -8.54
C SER A 63 14.03 -1.38 -9.06
N ASP A 64 12.92 -1.03 -9.70
CA ASP A 64 12.23 -1.94 -10.59
C ASP A 64 13.17 -2.12 -11.80
N GLU A 65 13.83 -3.27 -11.93
CA GLU A 65 14.32 -3.76 -13.23
C GLU A 65 13.15 -4.32 -14.04
#